data_AF-A0A953P7I8-F1
#
_entry.id   AF-A0A953P7I8-F1
#
_cell.length_a   1.000
_cell.length_b   1.000
_cell.length_c   1.000
_cell.angle_alpha   90.00
_cell.angle_beta   90.00
_cell.angle_gamma   90.00
#
_symmetry.space_group_name_H-M   'P 1'
#
loop_
_entity.id
_entity.type
_entity.pdbx_description
1 polymer ?
#
loop_
_entity_poly.entity_id
_entity_poly.type
_entity_poly.pdbx_seq_one_letter_code
_entity_poly.pdbx_strand_id
1 'polypeptide(L)'
;MPLPYRWQWRVQRWKSALNSFFGGGQEQPRPKLCPACGTLVGITATRCHECGTSLRFSVAAASRKLSSIFGERAPVTTALLFANIFMFAVSWISTVTAGQGGGLGILWSMDGQTLLKLGGSYPPAIFTGNEWYRLVTAMFLHGGLIHIAFNMTSLMNIGPEVEEVYGSARFLFLYTVTGISGFLLSALRGHFSVGASTALLGLVGLLLAITTKRGGAHIQQLRSRLITWVVSIFVIGYLLPIVDNAGHFGGLAAGFALGKLFADRQPMQGPELKRAYLLGWIAGIVLLGSFGWMVKDLLLNS
;
A
#
# COMPACT_ATOMS: atom_id res chain seq x y z
N MET A 1 44.81 -17.33 20.58
CA MET A 1 43.79 -18.42 20.61
C MET A 1 42.98 -18.36 19.34
N PRO A 2 42.82 -19.47 18.58
CA PRO A 2 41.95 -19.48 17.41
C PRO A 2 40.49 -19.24 17.84
N LEU A 3 39.78 -18.36 17.12
CA LEU A 3 38.37 -18.08 17.38
C LEU A 3 37.52 -19.36 17.28
N PRO A 4 36.42 -19.50 18.03
CA PRO A 4 35.48 -20.60 17.87
C PRO A 4 34.94 -20.67 16.43
N TYR A 5 34.76 -21.87 15.88
CA TYR A 5 34.34 -22.12 14.48
C TYR A 5 33.15 -21.26 14.00
N ARG A 6 32.13 -21.11 14.86
CA ARG A 6 30.94 -20.25 14.63
C ARG A 6 31.26 -18.78 14.39
N TRP A 7 32.33 -18.26 14.98
CA TRP A 7 32.83 -16.91 14.76
C TRP A 7 33.73 -16.81 13.53
N GLN A 8 34.52 -17.86 13.24
CA GLN A 8 35.32 -17.92 12.01
C GLN A 8 34.43 -17.78 10.76
N TRP A 9 33.28 -18.46 10.73
CA TRP A 9 32.32 -18.36 9.64
C TRP A 9 31.70 -16.95 9.50
N ARG A 10 31.32 -16.31 10.61
CA ARG A 10 30.77 -14.94 10.58
C ARG A 10 31.80 -13.94 10.07
N VAL A 11 33.05 -14.07 10.49
CA VAL A 11 34.17 -13.23 10.03
C VAL A 11 34.45 -13.46 8.54
N GLN A 12 34.42 -14.70 8.06
CA GLN A 12 34.56 -15.01 6.63
C GLN A 12 33.43 -14.43 5.80
N ARG A 13 32.18 -14.52 6.28
CA ARG A 13 31.01 -13.93 5.63
C ARG A 13 31.07 -12.40 5.58
N TRP A 14 31.58 -11.77 6.64
CA TRP A 14 31.83 -10.32 6.67
C TRP A 14 32.93 -9.91 5.71
N LYS A 15 34.04 -10.67 5.67
CA LYS A 15 35.15 -10.43 4.72
C LYS A 15 34.72 -10.59 3.27
N SER A 16 33.91 -11.60 2.95
CA SER A 16 33.40 -11.79 1.58
C SER A 16 32.42 -10.68 1.17
N ALA A 17 31.56 -10.22 2.09
CA ALA A 17 30.68 -9.08 1.88
C ALA A 17 31.47 -7.78 1.64
N LEU A 18 32.48 -7.49 2.47
CA LEU A 18 33.36 -6.32 2.30
C LEU A 18 34.15 -6.38 0.98
N ASN A 19 34.70 -7.54 0.61
CA ASN A 19 35.43 -7.71 -0.64
C ASN A 19 34.53 -7.58 -1.88
N SER A 20 33.24 -7.92 -1.77
CA SER A 20 32.25 -7.67 -2.82
C SER A 20 31.89 -6.18 -2.95
N PHE A 21 31.96 -5.42 -1.85
CA PHE A 21 31.66 -4.00 -1.81
C PHE A 21 32.80 -3.13 -2.35
N PHE A 22 34.05 -3.56 -2.17
CA PHE A 22 35.27 -2.86 -2.63
C PHE A 22 35.88 -3.44 -3.93
N GLY A 23 35.13 -4.27 -4.67
CA GLY A 23 35.42 -4.53 -6.09
C GLY A 23 36.59 -5.45 -6.41
N GLY A 24 36.73 -6.60 -5.74
CA GLY A 24 37.84 -7.55 -5.97
C GLY A 24 37.48 -9.02 -6.18
N GLY A 25 36.22 -9.38 -6.40
CA GLY A 25 35.81 -10.77 -6.65
C GLY A 25 35.55 -11.03 -8.13
N GLN A 26 36.23 -12.01 -8.74
CA GLN A 26 35.75 -12.61 -9.99
C GLN A 26 34.42 -13.33 -9.68
N GLU A 27 33.29 -12.62 -9.81
CA GLU A 27 31.98 -13.22 -9.79
C GLU A 27 31.88 -14.17 -10.99
N GLN A 28 31.87 -15.48 -10.72
CA GLN A 28 31.50 -16.45 -11.74
C GLN A 28 30.18 -16.01 -12.36
N PRO A 29 30.07 -15.92 -13.70
CA PRO A 29 28.89 -15.39 -14.33
C PRO A 29 27.74 -16.35 -14.08
N ARG A 30 26.85 -16.00 -13.14
CA ARG A 30 25.69 -16.82 -12.80
C ARG A 30 24.56 -16.54 -13.79
N PRO A 31 23.87 -17.60 -14.28
CA PRO A 31 22.64 -17.40 -15.03
C PRO A 31 21.65 -16.59 -14.18
N LYS A 32 20.95 -15.67 -14.84
CA LYS A 32 20.04 -14.72 -14.19
C LYS A 32 18.63 -15.29 -14.22
N LEU A 33 17.80 -14.95 -13.24
CA LEU A 33 16.38 -15.24 -13.33
C LEU A 33 15.69 -14.15 -14.15
N CYS A 34 14.81 -14.55 -15.07
CA CYS A 34 14.04 -13.61 -15.86
C CYS A 34 13.17 -12.79 -14.90
N PRO A 35 13.23 -11.45 -14.97
CA PRO A 35 12.44 -10.62 -14.10
C PRO A 35 10.93 -10.69 -14.40
N ALA A 36 10.51 -11.14 -15.58
CA ALA A 36 9.09 -11.34 -15.82
C ALA A 36 8.64 -12.70 -15.29
N CYS A 37 9.10 -13.81 -15.88
CA CYS A 37 8.56 -15.14 -15.62
C CYS A 37 9.35 -16.00 -14.61
N GLY A 38 10.48 -15.53 -14.09
CA GLY A 38 11.31 -16.31 -13.17
C GLY A 38 12.11 -17.44 -13.83
N THR A 39 12.01 -17.65 -15.15
CA THR A 39 12.82 -18.65 -15.86
C THR A 39 14.31 -18.29 -15.80
N LEU A 40 15.18 -19.29 -15.61
CA LEU A 40 16.62 -19.13 -15.77
C LEU A 40 16.97 -18.72 -17.20
N VAL A 41 17.64 -17.58 -17.35
CA VAL A 41 18.10 -17.06 -18.63
C VAL A 41 19.63 -16.98 -18.65
N GLY A 42 20.20 -17.16 -19.85
CA GLY A 42 21.64 -17.10 -20.06
C GLY A 42 22.23 -15.75 -19.62
N ILE A 43 23.50 -15.78 -19.23
CA ILE A 43 24.25 -14.64 -18.67
C ILE A 43 24.20 -13.40 -19.58
N THR A 44 24.25 -13.63 -20.90
CA THR A 44 24.26 -12.61 -21.96
C THR A 44 22.90 -12.40 -22.64
N ALA A 45 21.86 -13.09 -22.18
CA ALA A 45 20.53 -12.98 -22.79
C ALA A 45 20.00 -11.54 -22.65
N THR A 46 19.61 -10.93 -23.78
CA THR A 46 19.00 -9.60 -23.81
C THR A 46 17.48 -9.66 -23.83
N ARG A 47 16.91 -10.82 -24.19
CA ARG A 47 15.48 -11.16 -24.10
C ARG A 47 15.31 -12.54 -23.48
N CYS A 48 14.24 -12.71 -22.73
CA CYS A 48 13.84 -14.02 -22.22
C CYS A 48 13.25 -14.87 -23.35
N HIS A 49 13.72 -16.11 -23.48
CA HIS A 49 13.21 -17.05 -24.48
C HIS A 49 11.77 -17.50 -24.17
N GLU A 50 11.38 -17.58 -22.90
CA GLU A 50 10.02 -18.00 -22.53
C GLU A 50 8.96 -16.91 -22.68
N CYS A 51 9.22 -15.70 -22.19
CA CYS A 51 8.18 -14.66 -22.11
C CYS A 51 8.46 -13.42 -22.99
N GLY A 52 9.56 -13.43 -23.75
CA GLY A 52 9.95 -12.37 -24.67
C GLY A 52 10.33 -11.03 -24.01
N THR A 53 10.35 -10.95 -22.67
CA THR A 53 10.65 -9.71 -21.93
C THR A 53 12.10 -9.29 -22.14
N SER A 54 12.33 -7.98 -22.30
CA SER A 54 13.67 -7.41 -22.34
C SER A 54 14.36 -7.56 -20.98
N LEU A 55 15.57 -8.09 -21.00
CA LEU A 55 16.43 -8.27 -19.83
C LEU A 55 17.36 -7.05 -19.61
N ARG A 56 17.41 -6.12 -20.57
CA ARG A 56 18.16 -4.87 -20.46
C ARG A 56 17.47 -3.85 -19.55
N PHE A 57 16.14 -3.79 -19.63
CA PHE A 57 15.29 -2.96 -18.78
C PHE A 57 13.93 -3.64 -18.66
N SER A 58 13.52 -3.95 -17.44
CA SER A 58 12.22 -4.54 -17.16
C SER A 58 11.60 -3.84 -15.96
N VAL A 59 10.39 -3.36 -16.18
CA VAL A 59 9.46 -2.84 -15.16
C VAL A 59 9.39 -3.79 -13.94
N ALA A 60 9.40 -5.10 -14.20
CA ALA A 60 9.41 -6.13 -13.17
C ALA A 60 10.73 -6.20 -12.38
N ALA A 61 11.87 -5.95 -13.02
CA ALA A 61 13.18 -5.93 -12.36
C ALA A 61 13.27 -4.76 -11.38
N ALA A 62 12.80 -3.57 -11.80
CA ALA A 62 12.72 -2.40 -10.94
C ALA A 62 11.82 -2.64 -9.72
N SER A 63 10.64 -3.25 -9.92
CA SER A 63 9.73 -3.60 -8.81
C SER A 63 10.35 -4.58 -7.81
N ARG A 64 11.10 -5.60 -8.26
CA ARG A 64 11.78 -6.54 -7.35
C ARG A 64 12.93 -5.91 -6.55
N LYS A 65 13.68 -5.00 -7.18
CA LYS A 65 14.74 -4.25 -6.48
C LYS A 65 14.14 -3.31 -5.43
N LEU A 66 12.98 -2.72 -5.72
CA LEU A 66 12.26 -1.91 -4.74
C LEU A 66 11.73 -2.77 -3.59
N SER A 67 11.17 -3.95 -3.86
CA SER A 67 10.67 -4.84 -2.80
C SER A 67 11.76 -5.29 -1.83
N SER A 68 13.00 -5.51 -2.29
CA SER A 68 14.09 -5.91 -1.40
C SER A 68 14.45 -4.84 -0.35
N ILE A 69 14.02 -3.58 -0.54
CA ILE A 69 14.23 -2.50 0.43
C ILE A 69 13.23 -2.60 1.61
N PHE A 70 12.02 -3.13 1.38
CA PHE A 70 10.90 -3.10 2.34
C PHE A 70 10.55 -4.46 2.97
N GLY A 71 11.40 -5.47 2.79
CA GLY A 71 11.26 -6.80 3.37
C GLY A 71 10.79 -7.87 2.37
N GLU A 72 11.02 -9.15 2.70
CA GLU A 72 10.86 -10.25 1.74
C GLU A 72 9.41 -10.76 1.56
N ARG A 73 8.50 -10.51 2.52
CA ARG A 73 7.15 -11.11 2.51
C ARG A 73 6.02 -10.18 2.04
N ALA A 74 6.00 -8.92 2.49
CA ALA A 74 4.92 -7.97 2.18
C ALA A 74 5.47 -6.53 2.00
N PRO A 75 6.32 -6.29 0.99
CA PRO A 75 7.05 -5.04 0.81
C PRO A 75 6.15 -3.81 0.63
N VAL A 76 5.03 -3.94 -0.08
CA VAL A 76 4.14 -2.79 -0.33
C VAL A 76 3.32 -2.47 0.91
N THR A 77 2.85 -3.48 1.64
CA THR A 77 2.19 -3.29 2.93
C THR A 77 3.10 -2.52 3.89
N THR A 78 4.37 -2.93 3.99
CA THR A 78 5.38 -2.23 4.80
C THR A 78 5.59 -0.80 4.33
N ALA A 79 5.71 -0.55 3.02
CA ALA A 79 5.86 0.79 2.47
C ALA A 79 4.64 1.69 2.79
N LEU A 80 3.42 1.16 2.67
CA LEU A 80 2.20 1.88 3.02
C LEU A 80 2.15 2.20 4.53
N LEU A 81 2.52 1.26 5.39
CA LEU A 81 2.62 1.48 6.83
C LEU A 81 3.55 2.67 7.15
N PHE A 82 4.77 2.66 6.59
CA PHE A 82 5.71 3.77 6.81
C PHE A 82 5.22 5.09 6.22
N ALA A 83 4.58 5.08 5.05
CA ALA A 83 4.02 6.30 4.45
C ALA A 83 2.92 6.91 5.33
N ASN A 84 2.04 6.09 5.91
CA ASN A 84 0.99 6.55 6.81
C ASN A 84 1.56 7.11 8.13
N ILE A 85 2.55 6.43 8.72
CA ILE A 85 3.23 6.91 9.93
C ILE A 85 3.95 8.23 9.65
N PHE A 86 4.63 8.35 8.51
CA PHE A 86 5.30 9.57 8.10
C PHE A 86 4.32 10.74 7.94
N MET A 87 3.22 10.55 7.21
CA MET A 87 2.22 11.60 7.01
C MET A 87 1.51 11.99 8.31
N PHE A 88 1.31 11.05 9.23
CA PHE A 88 0.81 11.36 10.57
C PHE A 88 1.80 12.21 11.37
N ALA A 89 3.10 11.89 11.32
CA ALA A 89 4.13 12.70 11.98
C ALA A 89 4.19 14.12 11.40
N VAL A 90 4.11 14.27 10.06
CA VAL A 90 4.00 15.59 9.41
C VAL A 90 2.76 16.35 9.90
N SER A 91 1.60 15.71 9.90
CA SER A 91 0.34 16.32 10.35
C SER A 91 0.40 16.76 11.82
N TRP A 92 0.99 15.92 12.67
CA TRP A 92 1.18 16.21 14.08
C TRP A 92 2.12 17.40 14.31
N ILE A 93 3.28 17.40 13.66
CA ILE A 93 4.25 18.49 13.77
C ILE A 93 3.62 19.81 13.31
N SER A 94 2.93 19.82 12.16
CA SER A 94 2.22 20.99 11.65
C SER A 94 1.12 21.49 12.61
N THR A 95 0.39 20.58 13.26
CA THR A 95 -0.64 20.94 14.24
C THR A 95 -0.02 21.60 15.48
N VAL A 96 1.07 21.05 16.00
CA VAL A 96 1.77 21.59 17.17
C VAL A 96 2.43 22.93 16.85
N THR A 97 3.06 23.08 15.69
CA THR A 97 3.70 24.34 15.29
C THR A 97 2.70 25.45 15.01
N ALA A 98 1.47 25.11 14.63
CA ALA A 98 0.35 26.05 14.50
C ALA A 98 -0.26 26.47 15.85
N GLY A 99 0.28 26.00 16.99
CA GLY A 99 -0.24 26.27 18.33
C GLY A 99 -1.53 25.52 18.65
N GLN A 100 -1.95 24.58 17.80
CA GLN A 100 -3.19 23.80 17.96
C GLN A 100 -2.96 22.38 18.52
N GLY A 101 -1.81 22.13 19.13
CA GLY A 101 -1.46 20.86 19.76
C GLY A 101 -1.20 20.99 21.26
N GLY A 102 -1.65 20.02 22.05
CA GLY A 102 -1.36 19.97 23.48
C GLY A 102 -2.12 18.88 24.24
N GLY A 103 -1.50 18.39 25.32
CA GLY A 103 -2.10 17.42 26.23
C GLY A 103 -2.49 16.09 25.56
N LEU A 104 -3.59 15.50 26.03
CA LEU A 104 -4.11 14.22 25.53
C LEU A 104 -4.98 14.36 24.27
N GLY A 105 -5.10 15.56 23.70
CA GLY A 105 -5.91 15.82 22.49
C GLY A 105 -5.46 15.02 21.26
N ILE A 106 -4.15 14.74 21.15
CA ILE A 106 -3.56 13.91 20.08
C ILE A 106 -4.25 12.54 19.92
N LEU A 107 -4.79 12.00 21.02
CA LEU A 107 -5.41 10.68 21.00
C LEU A 107 -6.63 10.64 20.08
N TRP A 108 -7.38 11.74 20.04
CA TRP A 108 -8.72 11.80 19.44
C TRP A 108 -8.84 12.78 18.28
N SER A 109 -7.99 13.82 18.25
CA SER A 109 -8.12 14.92 17.30
C SER A 109 -6.78 15.37 16.72
N MET A 110 -6.83 15.79 15.46
CA MET A 110 -5.81 16.53 14.73
C MET A 110 -6.47 17.81 14.21
N ASP A 111 -5.72 18.91 14.09
CA ASP A 111 -6.29 20.16 13.57
C ASP A 111 -6.85 19.96 12.15
N GLY A 112 -8.12 20.28 11.98
CA GLY A 112 -8.82 20.12 10.71
C GLY A 112 -8.27 21.02 9.61
N GLN A 113 -7.76 22.22 9.95
CA GLN A 113 -7.13 23.11 8.97
C GLN A 113 -5.80 22.52 8.47
N THR A 114 -5.01 21.95 9.37
CA THR A 114 -3.79 21.22 9.03
C THR A 114 -4.09 20.04 8.11
N LEU A 115 -5.10 19.22 8.43
CA LEU A 115 -5.51 18.11 7.57
C LEU A 115 -6.01 18.58 6.20
N LEU A 116 -6.76 19.69 6.15
CA LEU A 116 -7.21 20.28 4.89
C LEU A 116 -6.03 20.76 4.04
N LYS A 117 -5.07 21.47 4.64
CA LYS A 117 -3.85 21.92 3.94
C LYS A 117 -3.04 20.75 3.39
N LEU A 118 -2.91 19.68 4.17
CA LEU A 118 -2.16 18.48 3.79
C LEU A 118 -2.91 17.55 2.81
N GLY A 119 -4.04 17.99 2.23
CA GLY A 119 -4.72 17.23 1.19
C GLY A 119 -5.83 16.29 1.68
N GLY A 120 -6.49 16.59 2.80
CA GLY A 120 -7.70 15.89 3.22
C GLY A 120 -8.81 15.97 2.17
N SER A 121 -9.70 14.98 2.15
CA SER A 121 -10.80 14.89 1.18
C SER A 121 -11.82 15.96 1.54
N TYR A 122 -11.91 17.01 0.71
CA TYR A 122 -12.82 18.13 0.91
C TYR A 122 -13.61 18.40 -0.38
N PRO A 123 -14.93 18.14 -0.40
CA PRO A 123 -15.72 18.15 -1.63
C PRO A 123 -15.64 19.46 -2.44
N PRO A 124 -15.70 20.67 -1.84
CA PRO A 124 -15.56 21.91 -2.60
C PRO A 124 -14.20 22.02 -3.32
N ALA A 125 -13.11 21.66 -2.66
CA ALA A 125 -11.78 21.66 -3.29
C ALA A 125 -11.67 20.61 -4.41
N ILE A 126 -12.26 19.42 -4.21
CA ILE A 126 -12.24 18.35 -5.21
C ILE A 126 -13.04 18.75 -6.46
N PHE A 127 -14.31 19.13 -6.30
CA PHE A 127 -15.24 19.29 -7.43
C PHE A 127 -15.20 20.69 -8.04
N THR A 128 -14.93 21.73 -7.25
CA THR A 128 -14.88 23.12 -7.75
C THR A 128 -13.44 23.58 -7.96
N GLY A 129 -12.54 23.21 -7.05
CA GLY A 129 -11.11 23.52 -7.15
C GLY A 129 -10.31 22.60 -8.08
N ASN A 130 -10.92 21.51 -8.60
CA ASN A 130 -10.25 20.47 -9.37
C ASN A 130 -9.07 19.80 -8.65
N GLU A 131 -9.08 19.77 -7.31
CA GLU A 131 -8.03 19.20 -6.48
C GLU A 131 -8.23 17.68 -6.29
N TRP A 132 -8.31 16.94 -7.40
CA TRP A 132 -8.59 15.49 -7.43
C TRP A 132 -7.54 14.64 -6.71
N TYR A 133 -6.32 15.15 -6.54
CA TYR A 133 -5.26 14.50 -5.77
C TYR A 133 -5.68 14.22 -4.32
N ARG A 134 -6.64 14.98 -3.78
CA ARG A 134 -7.18 14.81 -2.42
C ARG A 134 -7.83 13.45 -2.18
N LEU A 135 -8.40 12.83 -3.22
CA LEU A 135 -8.96 11.47 -3.11
C LEU A 135 -7.87 10.43 -2.79
N VAL A 136 -6.61 10.76 -3.10
CA VAL A 136 -5.45 9.91 -2.87
C VAL A 136 -4.72 10.30 -1.59
N THR A 137 -4.39 11.58 -1.42
CA THR A 137 -3.63 12.05 -0.24
C THR A 137 -4.39 11.85 1.06
N ALA A 138 -5.73 11.99 1.05
CA ALA A 138 -6.57 11.73 2.21
C ALA A 138 -6.44 10.29 2.75
N MET A 139 -6.06 9.31 1.92
CA MET A 139 -5.79 7.93 2.33
C MET A 139 -4.63 7.80 3.32
N PHE A 140 -3.76 8.81 3.42
CA PHE A 140 -2.56 8.79 4.25
C PHE A 140 -2.63 9.73 5.45
N LEU A 141 -3.72 10.48 5.58
CA LEU A 141 -3.96 11.41 6.69
C LEU A 141 -4.84 10.76 7.75
N HIS A 142 -4.70 11.17 9.01
CA HIS A 142 -5.49 10.60 10.12
C HIS A 142 -5.88 11.67 11.12
N GLY A 143 -7.11 11.54 11.64
CA GLY A 143 -7.70 12.47 12.60
C GLY A 143 -7.22 12.35 14.05
N GLY A 144 -6.28 11.46 14.38
CA GLY A 144 -5.79 11.27 15.75
C GLY A 144 -5.02 9.95 15.91
N LEU A 145 -4.37 9.77 17.07
CA LEU A 145 -3.51 8.62 17.33
C LEU A 145 -4.28 7.30 17.34
N ILE A 146 -5.47 7.28 17.96
CA ILE A 146 -6.31 6.07 18.00
C ILE A 146 -6.78 5.70 16.58
N HIS A 147 -7.09 6.70 15.76
CA HIS A 147 -7.50 6.48 14.37
C HIS A 147 -6.38 5.85 13.54
N ILE A 148 -5.15 6.39 13.58
CA ILE A 148 -4.02 5.75 12.87
C ILE A 148 -3.68 4.38 13.47
N ALA A 149 -3.71 4.21 14.78
CA ALA A 149 -3.43 2.92 15.41
C ALA A 149 -4.39 1.83 14.90
N PHE A 150 -5.70 2.10 14.88
CA PHE A 150 -6.68 1.16 14.36
C PHE A 150 -6.44 0.82 12.88
N ASN A 151 -6.16 1.81 12.04
CA ASN A 151 -5.88 1.58 10.62
C ASN A 151 -4.59 0.79 10.41
N MET A 152 -3.52 1.10 11.13
CA MET A 152 -2.23 0.43 10.93
C MET A 152 -2.25 -1.00 11.48
N THR A 153 -2.92 -1.25 12.61
CA THR A 153 -3.17 -2.63 13.07
C THR A 153 -4.00 -3.40 12.05
N SER A 154 -5.03 -2.78 11.48
CA SER A 154 -5.83 -3.40 10.42
C SER A 154 -5.00 -3.70 9.18
N LEU A 155 -4.19 -2.75 8.70
CA LEU A 155 -3.28 -2.91 7.57
C LEU A 155 -2.28 -4.05 7.80
N MET A 156 -1.70 -4.15 8.99
CA MET A 156 -0.76 -5.24 9.32
C MET A 156 -1.46 -6.61 9.38
N ASN A 157 -2.76 -6.65 9.72
CA ASN A 157 -3.51 -7.89 9.78
C ASN A 157 -3.94 -8.40 8.39
N ILE A 158 -4.45 -7.53 7.52
CA ILE A 158 -5.02 -7.96 6.22
C ILE A 158 -4.12 -7.65 5.02
N GLY A 159 -3.26 -6.64 5.13
CA GLY A 159 -2.37 -6.21 4.04
C GLY A 159 -1.46 -7.33 3.54
N PRO A 160 -0.71 -8.02 4.43
CA PRO A 160 0.17 -9.09 4.01
C PRO A 160 -0.58 -10.26 3.37
N GLU A 161 -1.76 -10.61 3.89
CA GLU A 161 -2.60 -11.69 3.34
C GLU A 161 -3.05 -11.37 1.90
N VAL A 162 -3.53 -10.15 1.66
CA VAL A 162 -3.96 -9.73 0.31
C VAL A 162 -2.75 -9.56 -0.61
N GLU A 163 -1.64 -9.02 -0.12
CA GLU A 163 -0.40 -8.88 -0.89
C GLU A 163 0.18 -10.22 -1.31
N GLU A 164 0.15 -11.23 -0.43
CA GLU A 164 0.57 -12.58 -0.73
C GLU A 164 -0.33 -13.22 -1.81
N VAL A 165 -1.65 -13.05 -1.69
CA VAL A 165 -2.60 -13.62 -2.65
C VAL A 165 -2.48 -12.97 -4.04
N TYR A 166 -2.45 -11.63 -4.11
CA TYR A 166 -2.52 -10.92 -5.40
C TYR A 166 -1.13 -10.55 -5.96
N GLY A 167 -0.09 -10.58 -5.14
CA GLY A 167 1.23 -10.05 -5.45
C GLY A 167 1.31 -8.52 -5.31
N SER A 168 2.47 -8.02 -4.91
CA SER A 168 2.74 -6.61 -4.58
C SER A 168 2.21 -5.58 -5.60
N ALA A 169 2.39 -5.84 -6.90
CA ALA A 169 1.98 -4.89 -7.93
C ALA A 169 0.45 -4.76 -8.06
N ARG A 170 -0.28 -5.89 -8.01
CA ARG A 170 -1.75 -5.86 -7.98
C ARG A 170 -2.25 -5.31 -6.66
N PHE A 171 -1.62 -5.68 -5.54
CA PHE A 171 -1.99 -5.17 -4.22
C PHE A 171 -1.93 -3.63 -4.16
N LEU A 172 -0.84 -3.01 -4.63
CA LEU A 172 -0.73 -1.55 -4.67
C LEU A 172 -1.85 -0.92 -5.49
N PHE A 173 -2.15 -1.49 -6.66
CA PHE A 173 -3.23 -1.03 -7.52
C PHE A 173 -4.60 -1.15 -6.85
N LEU A 174 -4.90 -2.33 -6.30
CA LEU A 174 -6.16 -2.61 -5.64
C LEU A 174 -6.37 -1.71 -4.43
N TYR A 175 -5.37 -1.55 -3.57
CA TYR A 175 -5.39 -0.62 -2.44
C TYR A 175 -5.69 0.82 -2.87
N THR A 176 -5.03 1.28 -3.93
CA THR A 176 -5.19 2.65 -4.45
C THR A 176 -6.59 2.87 -5.02
N VAL A 177 -7.07 1.97 -5.88
CA VAL A 177 -8.36 2.12 -6.56
C VAL A 177 -9.53 2.01 -5.58
N THR A 178 -9.48 1.07 -4.63
CA THR A 178 -10.56 0.95 -3.63
C THR A 178 -10.58 2.15 -2.68
N GLY A 179 -9.41 2.67 -2.29
CA GLY A 179 -9.30 3.89 -1.50
C GLY A 179 -9.91 5.09 -2.19
N ILE A 180 -9.53 5.33 -3.45
CA ILE A 180 -10.09 6.41 -4.29
C ILE A 180 -11.61 6.23 -4.45
N SER A 181 -12.08 5.01 -4.69
CA SER A 181 -13.52 4.73 -4.86
C SER A 181 -14.31 5.06 -3.58
N GLY A 182 -13.76 4.74 -2.41
CA GLY A 182 -14.33 5.14 -1.14
C GLY A 182 -14.36 6.66 -0.96
N PHE A 183 -13.23 7.34 -1.16
CA PHE A 183 -13.20 8.80 -1.02
C PHE A 183 -14.07 9.52 -2.05
N LEU A 184 -14.23 8.99 -3.26
CA LEU A 184 -15.14 9.53 -4.25
C LEU A 184 -16.59 9.46 -3.75
N LEU A 185 -17.02 8.30 -3.24
CA LEU A 185 -18.38 8.17 -2.70
C LEU A 185 -18.58 9.07 -1.47
N SER A 186 -17.61 9.12 -0.56
CA SER A 186 -17.59 10.04 0.57
C SER A 186 -17.76 11.51 0.13
N ALA A 187 -16.98 11.95 -0.85
CA ALA A 187 -17.03 13.31 -1.35
C ALA A 187 -18.37 13.63 -2.02
N LEU A 188 -18.95 12.69 -2.78
CA LEU A 188 -20.29 12.82 -3.37
C LEU A 188 -21.39 12.93 -2.31
N ARG A 189 -21.16 12.46 -1.08
CA ARG A 189 -22.05 12.64 0.07
C ARG A 189 -21.80 13.95 0.84
N GLY A 190 -20.81 14.74 0.42
CA GLY A 190 -20.49 16.02 1.03
C GLY A 190 -19.62 15.90 2.29
N HIS A 191 -19.01 14.75 2.54
CA HIS A 191 -18.24 14.52 3.76
C HIS A 191 -16.80 15.07 3.62
N PHE A 192 -16.30 15.73 4.67
CA PHE A 192 -14.87 15.89 4.88
C PHE A 192 -14.31 14.61 5.53
N SER A 193 -13.26 14.02 4.95
CA SER A 193 -12.81 12.70 5.40
C SER A 193 -11.30 12.49 5.19
N VAL A 194 -10.70 11.69 6.06
CA VAL A 194 -9.31 11.24 6.01
C VAL A 194 -9.20 9.82 6.55
N GLY A 195 -8.16 9.10 6.18
CA GLY A 195 -7.81 7.79 6.73
C GLY A 195 -7.65 6.71 5.67
N ALA A 196 -6.77 5.76 5.95
CA ALA A 196 -6.56 4.58 5.12
C ALA A 196 -7.78 3.63 5.10
N SER A 197 -8.76 3.85 5.98
CA SER A 197 -9.90 2.96 6.20
C SER A 197 -10.74 2.69 4.94
N THR A 198 -10.87 3.65 4.01
CA THR A 198 -11.55 3.42 2.72
C THR A 198 -10.89 2.31 1.92
N ALA A 199 -9.56 2.33 1.80
CA ALA A 199 -8.79 1.30 1.13
C ALA A 199 -8.82 -0.03 1.89
N LEU A 200 -8.73 0.01 3.22
CA LEU A 200 -8.80 -1.18 4.09
C LEU A 200 -10.14 -1.91 3.97
N LEU A 201 -11.26 -1.19 3.95
CA LEU A 201 -12.58 -1.78 3.67
C LEU A 201 -12.65 -2.34 2.25
N GLY A 202 -11.94 -1.73 1.30
CA GLY A 202 -11.73 -2.32 -0.01
C GLY A 202 -10.97 -3.65 0.02
N LEU A 203 -9.91 -3.75 0.83
CA LEU A 203 -9.19 -5.01 1.03
C LEU A 203 -10.10 -6.09 1.66
N VAL A 204 -10.96 -5.70 2.60
CA VAL A 204 -12.01 -6.59 3.14
C VAL A 204 -12.96 -7.05 2.06
N GLY A 205 -13.40 -6.14 1.18
CA GLY A 205 -14.24 -6.46 0.03
C GLY A 205 -13.58 -7.49 -0.89
N LEU A 206 -12.29 -7.34 -1.18
CA LEU A 206 -11.51 -8.30 -1.97
C LEU A 206 -11.52 -9.69 -1.32
N LEU A 207 -11.24 -9.76 -0.01
CA LEU A 207 -11.24 -11.03 0.73
C LEU A 207 -12.63 -11.66 0.79
N LEU A 208 -13.69 -10.87 1.02
CA LEU A 208 -15.06 -11.35 0.96
C LEU A 208 -15.39 -11.95 -0.41
N ALA A 209 -14.97 -11.32 -1.50
CA ALA A 209 -15.16 -11.87 -2.84
C ALA A 209 -14.46 -13.22 -3.01
N ILE A 210 -13.26 -13.42 -2.44
CA ILE A 210 -12.57 -14.71 -2.44
C ILE A 210 -13.39 -15.78 -1.70
N THR A 211 -13.98 -15.44 -0.54
CA THR A 211 -14.81 -16.39 0.23
C THR A 211 -16.05 -16.87 -0.52
N THR A 212 -16.48 -16.15 -1.56
CA THR A 212 -17.61 -16.58 -2.42
C THR A 212 -17.18 -17.52 -3.56
N LYS A 213 -15.88 -17.58 -3.87
CA LYS A 213 -15.31 -18.44 -4.91
C LYS A 213 -14.80 -19.76 -4.35
N ARG A 214 -14.53 -19.81 -3.03
CA ARG A 214 -13.93 -20.94 -2.33
C ARG A 214 -14.88 -21.50 -1.28
N GLY A 215 -14.84 -22.81 -1.06
CA GLY A 215 -15.63 -23.50 -0.05
C GLY A 215 -14.78 -24.05 1.11
N GLY A 216 -15.43 -24.69 2.08
CA GLY A 216 -14.79 -25.35 3.21
C GLY A 216 -14.90 -24.58 4.54
N ALA A 217 -14.75 -25.30 5.65
CA ALA A 217 -14.99 -24.77 7.00
C ALA A 217 -14.11 -23.55 7.33
N HIS A 218 -12.83 -23.59 6.94
CA HIS A 218 -11.91 -22.47 7.14
C HIS A 218 -12.35 -21.20 6.40
N ILE A 219 -12.83 -21.34 5.15
CA ILE A 219 -13.33 -20.20 4.37
C ILE A 219 -14.62 -19.64 4.96
N GLN A 220 -15.49 -20.48 5.52
CA GLN A 220 -16.69 -20.01 6.22
C GLN A 220 -16.33 -19.24 7.50
N GLN A 221 -15.35 -19.70 8.28
CA GLN A 221 -14.85 -18.98 9.45
C GLN A 221 -14.27 -17.61 9.07
N LEU A 222 -13.45 -17.56 8.01
CA LEU A 222 -12.91 -16.31 7.48
C LEU A 222 -14.05 -15.36 7.06
N ARG A 223 -15.03 -15.87 6.31
CA ARG A 223 -16.20 -15.10 5.86
C ARG A 223 -16.97 -14.52 7.05
N SER A 224 -17.29 -15.33 8.06
CA SER A 224 -17.98 -14.87 9.27
C SER A 224 -17.18 -13.79 10.00
N ARG A 225 -15.86 -13.97 10.16
CA ARG A 225 -14.98 -12.96 10.78
C ARG A 225 -15.00 -11.64 10.01
N LEU A 226 -14.89 -11.69 8.68
CA LEU A 226 -14.91 -10.49 7.83
C LEU A 226 -16.28 -9.80 7.88
N ILE A 227 -17.39 -10.55 7.83
CA ILE A 227 -18.74 -9.99 7.95
C ILE A 227 -18.92 -9.33 9.31
N THR A 228 -18.55 -10.00 10.40
CA THR A 228 -18.60 -9.40 11.76
C THR A 228 -17.80 -8.11 11.80
N TRP A 229 -16.61 -8.08 11.19
CA TRP A 229 -15.79 -6.88 11.16
C TRP A 229 -16.45 -5.73 10.39
N VAL A 230 -17.02 -6.01 9.21
CA VAL A 230 -17.80 -5.04 8.42
C VAL A 230 -18.97 -4.52 9.24
N VAL A 231 -19.80 -5.40 9.79
CA VAL A 231 -20.97 -5.00 10.58
C VAL A 231 -20.55 -4.11 11.75
N SER A 232 -19.51 -4.49 12.49
CA SER A 232 -19.00 -3.68 13.60
C SER A 232 -18.56 -2.29 13.16
N ILE A 233 -17.83 -2.15 12.05
CA ILE A 233 -17.40 -0.84 11.55
C ILE A 233 -18.60 0.03 11.17
N PHE A 234 -19.56 -0.52 10.45
CA PHE A 234 -20.74 0.23 10.02
C PHE A 234 -21.65 0.61 11.20
N VAL A 235 -21.79 -0.24 12.21
CA VAL A 235 -22.47 0.08 13.47
C VAL A 235 -21.74 1.20 14.20
N ILE A 236 -20.41 1.12 14.31
CA ILE A 236 -19.61 2.18 14.93
C ILE A 236 -19.82 3.50 14.19
N GLY A 237 -19.79 3.53 12.85
CA GLY A 237 -20.00 4.77 12.12
C GLY A 237 -21.44 5.24 12.03
N TYR A 238 -22.41 4.39 12.32
CA TYR A 238 -23.77 4.83 12.59
C TYR A 238 -23.88 5.55 13.94
N LEU A 239 -23.15 5.06 14.96
CA LEU A 239 -23.16 5.63 16.31
C LEU A 239 -22.24 6.85 16.46
N LEU A 240 -21.14 6.91 15.71
CA LEU A 240 -20.12 7.95 15.78
C LEU A 240 -20.00 8.63 14.40
N PRO A 241 -20.62 9.82 14.21
CA PRO A 241 -20.64 10.52 12.92
C PRO A 241 -19.27 10.91 12.35
N ILE A 242 -18.22 10.87 13.18
CA ILE A 242 -16.82 11.08 12.75
C ILE A 242 -16.30 9.95 11.84
N VAL A 243 -16.99 8.80 11.81
CA VAL A 243 -16.63 7.65 10.98
C VAL A 243 -17.44 7.67 9.68
N ASP A 244 -16.71 7.68 8.57
CA ASP A 244 -17.29 7.89 7.25
C ASP A 244 -17.80 6.58 6.61
N ASN A 245 -19.04 6.21 6.97
CA ASN A 245 -19.70 5.01 6.44
C ASN A 245 -19.89 5.05 4.90
N ALA A 246 -20.04 6.24 4.31
CA ALA A 246 -20.14 6.37 2.85
C ALA A 246 -18.81 5.98 2.19
N GLY A 247 -17.70 6.49 2.72
CA GLY A 247 -16.36 6.10 2.27
C GLY A 247 -16.08 4.62 2.45
N HIS A 248 -16.45 4.05 3.59
CA HIS A 248 -16.32 2.61 3.89
C HIS A 248 -17.10 1.74 2.91
N PHE A 249 -18.35 2.12 2.61
CA PHE A 249 -19.15 1.39 1.64
C PHE A 249 -18.58 1.46 0.23
N GLY A 250 -18.13 2.63 -0.20
CA GLY A 250 -17.54 2.82 -1.53
C GLY A 250 -16.29 1.95 -1.72
N GLY A 251 -15.42 1.92 -0.70
CA GLY A 251 -14.24 1.06 -0.68
C GLY A 251 -14.63 -0.43 -0.71
N LEU A 252 -15.51 -0.86 0.20
CA LEU A 252 -15.98 -2.24 0.31
C LEU A 252 -16.60 -2.75 -0.99
N ALA A 253 -17.48 -1.97 -1.60
CA ALA A 253 -18.18 -2.33 -2.83
C ALA A 253 -17.19 -2.44 -4.02
N ALA A 254 -16.29 -1.48 -4.17
CA ALA A 254 -15.24 -1.52 -5.20
C ALA A 254 -14.33 -2.72 -5.00
N GLY A 255 -13.92 -3.00 -3.76
CA GLY A 255 -13.10 -4.15 -3.39
C GLY A 255 -13.78 -5.47 -3.73
N PHE A 256 -15.05 -5.63 -3.37
CA PHE A 256 -15.81 -6.83 -3.68
C PHE A 256 -15.95 -7.06 -5.19
N ALA A 257 -16.27 -6.01 -5.94
CA ALA A 257 -16.35 -6.07 -7.40
C ALA A 257 -14.99 -6.44 -8.04
N LEU A 258 -13.91 -5.78 -7.64
CA LEU A 258 -12.57 -6.08 -8.13
C LEU A 258 -12.11 -7.49 -7.73
N GLY A 259 -12.48 -7.97 -6.55
CA GLY A 259 -12.15 -9.32 -6.08
C GLY A 259 -12.91 -10.41 -6.85
N LYS A 260 -14.08 -10.08 -7.41
CA LYS A 260 -14.77 -10.94 -8.37
C LYS A 260 -14.06 -10.96 -9.73
N LEU A 261 -13.58 -9.81 -10.20
CA LEU A 261 -12.94 -9.64 -11.50
C LEU A 261 -11.50 -10.19 -11.57
N PHE A 262 -10.70 -9.96 -10.53
CA PHE A 262 -9.31 -10.39 -10.49
C PHE A 262 -9.19 -11.87 -10.07
N ALA A 263 -8.16 -12.52 -10.61
CA ALA A 263 -7.75 -13.84 -10.15
C ALA A 263 -7.19 -13.74 -8.73
N ASP A 264 -7.69 -14.57 -7.83
CA ASP A 264 -7.32 -14.68 -6.41
C ASP A 264 -6.05 -15.54 -6.24
N ARG A 265 -5.04 -15.25 -7.05
CA ARG A 265 -3.72 -15.86 -7.03
C ARG A 265 -2.68 -14.89 -7.59
N GLN A 266 -1.41 -15.19 -7.29
CA GLN A 266 -0.32 -14.42 -7.87
C GLN A 266 -0.29 -14.57 -9.39
N PRO A 267 0.12 -13.53 -10.12
CA PRO A 267 0.42 -13.62 -11.54
C PRO A 267 1.50 -14.67 -11.82
N MET A 268 1.18 -15.71 -12.58
CA MET A 268 2.12 -16.81 -12.85
C MET A 268 2.69 -16.76 -14.27
N GLN A 269 1.91 -16.28 -15.23
CA GLN A 269 2.29 -16.26 -16.65
C GLN A 269 2.86 -14.91 -17.07
N GLY A 270 3.75 -14.91 -18.07
CA GLY A 270 4.41 -13.70 -18.58
C GLY A 270 3.46 -12.53 -18.91
N PRO A 271 2.37 -12.74 -19.68
CA PRO A 271 1.41 -11.67 -19.98
C PRO A 271 0.67 -11.16 -18.73
N GLU A 272 0.34 -12.06 -17.81
CA GLU A 272 -0.36 -11.72 -16.56
C GLU A 272 0.52 -10.86 -15.64
N LEU A 273 1.81 -11.22 -15.53
CA LEU A 273 2.83 -10.46 -14.81
C LEU A 273 3.02 -9.06 -15.41
N LYS A 274 3.12 -8.93 -16.73
CA LYS A 274 3.24 -7.64 -17.41
C LYS A 274 2.06 -6.71 -17.07
N ARG A 275 0.83 -7.24 -17.11
CA ARG A 275 -0.38 -6.49 -16.73
C ARG A 275 -0.36 -6.09 -15.26
N ALA A 276 0.01 -7.01 -14.36
CA ALA A 276 0.12 -6.72 -12.93
C ALA A 276 1.11 -5.58 -12.65
N TYR A 277 2.30 -5.62 -13.25
CA TYR A 277 3.28 -4.54 -13.10
C TYR A 277 2.78 -3.23 -13.70
N LEU A 278 2.17 -3.23 -14.89
CA LEU A 278 1.59 -2.03 -15.47
C LEU A 278 0.59 -1.36 -14.52
N LEU A 279 -0.34 -2.14 -13.95
CA LEU A 279 -1.31 -1.65 -12.97
C LEU A 279 -0.62 -1.08 -11.72
N GLY A 280 0.40 -1.78 -11.21
CA GLY A 280 1.19 -1.30 -10.07
C GLY A 280 1.92 0.01 -10.36
N TRP A 281 2.46 0.19 -11.57
CA TRP A 281 3.11 1.45 -11.97
C TRP A 281 2.12 2.58 -12.19
N ILE A 282 0.95 2.31 -12.77
CA ILE A 282 -0.14 3.29 -12.84
C ILE A 282 -0.50 3.78 -11.44
N ALA A 283 -0.70 2.86 -10.50
CA ALA A 283 -0.98 3.20 -9.10
C ALA A 283 0.16 4.00 -8.46
N GLY A 284 1.41 3.60 -8.67
CA GLY A 284 2.58 4.34 -8.18
C GLY A 284 2.67 5.76 -8.74
N ILE A 285 2.40 5.95 -10.03
CA ILE A 285 2.37 7.28 -10.67
C ILE A 285 1.24 8.13 -10.11
N VAL A 286 0.05 7.56 -9.93
CA VAL A 286 -1.10 8.27 -9.32
C VAL A 286 -0.77 8.70 -7.90
N LEU A 287 -0.17 7.83 -7.09
CA LEU A 287 0.26 8.14 -5.72
C LEU A 287 1.30 9.27 -5.71
N LEU A 288 2.42 9.09 -6.42
CA LEU A 288 3.50 10.07 -6.44
C LEU A 288 3.07 11.40 -7.06
N GLY A 289 2.28 11.37 -8.14
CA GLY A 289 1.73 12.56 -8.77
C GLY A 289 0.79 13.32 -7.83
N SER A 290 -0.04 12.61 -7.05
CA SER A 290 -0.94 13.23 -6.08
C SER A 290 -0.19 13.93 -4.94
N PHE A 291 0.85 13.29 -4.40
CA PHE A 291 1.71 13.92 -3.39
C PHE A 291 2.54 15.07 -3.96
N GLY A 292 3.02 14.96 -5.20
CA GLY A 292 3.72 16.06 -5.88
C GLY A 292 2.82 17.27 -6.07
N TRP A 293 1.55 17.05 -6.44
CA TRP A 293 0.56 18.13 -6.56
C TRP A 293 0.24 18.76 -5.20
N MET A 294 0.04 17.94 -4.16
CA MET A 294 -0.15 18.42 -2.79
C MET A 294 1.00 19.32 -2.33
N VAL A 295 2.26 18.92 -2.57
CA VAL A 295 3.42 19.76 -2.23
C VAL A 295 3.45 21.05 -3.03
N LYS A 296 3.14 21.00 -4.34
CA LYS A 296 3.03 22.20 -5.17
C LYS A 296 1.98 23.18 -4.61
N ASP A 297 0.80 22.69 -4.25
CA ASP A 297 -0.27 23.55 -3.72
C ASP A 297 0.07 24.10 -2.33
N LEU A 298 0.81 23.35 -1.51
CA LEU A 298 1.34 23.86 -0.24
C LEU A 298 2.32 25.01 -0.46
N LEU A 299 3.21 24.92 -1.46
CA LEU A 299 4.23 25.94 -1.74
C LEU A 299 3.65 27.20 -2.42
N LEU A 300 2.58 27.06 -3.20
CA LEU A 300 1.95 28.20 -3.89
C LEU A 300 0.99 28.99 -2.98
N ASN A 301 0.51 28.37 -1.90
CA ASN A 301 -0.45 28.97 -0.97
C ASN A 301 0.13 29.23 0.44
N SER A 302 1.45 29.07 0.62
CA SER A 302 2.19 29.35 1.87
C SER A 302 2.70 30.78 1.96
#